data_AF-A0A5C6AV39-F1
#
_entry.id   AF-A0A5C6AV39-F1
#
_cell.length_a   1.000
_cell.length_b   1.000
_cell.length_c   1.000
_cell.angle_alpha   90.00
_cell.angle_beta   90.00
_cell.angle_gamma   90.00
#
_symmetry.space_group_name_H-M   'P 1'
#
loop_
_entity.id
_entity.type
_entity.pdbx_description
1 polymer ?
#
loop_
_entity_poly.entity_id
_entity_poly.type
_entity_poly.pdbx_seq_one_letter_code
_entity_poly.pdbx_strand_id
1 'polypeptide(L)' 'MIRDDTPETVKQANAAMEQAANDVLLRARRHNTPIVVWRDGKVVELDPFSPEFDEPKQQPPTADDE' A
#
# COMPACT_ATOMS: atom_id res chain seq x y z
N MET A 1 -3.97 -0.32 27.90
CA MET A 1 -4.66 -0.70 26.66
C MET A 1 -4.96 0.58 25.91
N ILE A 2 -4.20 0.87 24.85
CA ILE A 2 -4.50 1.99 23.95
C ILE A 2 -5.75 1.57 23.16
N ARG A 3 -6.82 2.35 23.23
CA ARG A 3 -8.01 2.12 22.42
C ARG A 3 -7.69 2.57 21.01
N ASP A 4 -7.94 1.71 20.04
CA ASP A 4 -7.78 2.02 18.64
C ASP A 4 -8.97 2.89 18.21
N ASP A 5 -8.87 4.20 18.44
CA ASP A 5 -9.90 5.23 18.16
C ASP A 5 -10.06 5.53 16.65
N THR A 6 -9.44 4.72 15.78
CA THR A 6 -9.58 4.85 14.34
C THR A 6 -11.04 4.60 13.92
N PRO A 7 -11.70 5.54 13.21
CA PRO A 7 -13.08 5.36 12.76
C PRO A 7 -13.24 4.09 11.91
N GLU A 8 -14.37 3.40 12.06
CA GLU A 8 -14.63 2.16 11.32
C GLU A 8 -14.57 2.34 9.79
N THR A 9 -15.00 3.52 9.31
CA THR A 9 -14.90 3.90 7.89
C THR A 9 -13.46 3.98 7.40
N VAL A 10 -12.53 4.46 8.23
CA VAL A 10 -11.10 4.51 7.91
C VAL A 10 -10.51 3.11 7.87
N LYS A 11 -10.91 2.22 8.79
CA LYS A 11 -10.50 0.81 8.78
C LYS A 11 -10.96 0.11 7.51
N GLN A 12 -12.20 0.32 7.10
CA GLN A 12 -12.75 -0.24 5.86
C GLN A 12 -12.06 0.33 4.61
N ALA A 13 -11.79 1.63 4.58
CA ALA A 13 -11.08 2.27 3.48
C ALA A 13 -9.66 1.72 3.33
N ASN A 14 -8.93 1.55 4.44
CA ASN A 14 -7.58 0.97 4.44
C ASN A 14 -7.59 -0.47 3.93
N ALA A 15 -8.53 -1.30 4.42
CA ALA A 15 -8.67 -2.68 3.97
C ALA A 15 -9.00 -2.76 2.47
N ALA A 16 -9.90 -1.91 1.98
CA ALA A 16 -10.22 -1.85 0.55
C ALA A 16 -9.02 -1.41 -0.30
N MET A 17 -8.22 -0.46 0.20
CA MET A 17 -7.00 0.00 -0.48
C MET A 17 -5.93 -1.10 -0.51
N GLU A 18 -5.74 -1.86 0.57
CA GLU A 18 -4.83 -3.01 0.59
C GLU A 18 -5.26 -4.11 -0.37
N GLN A 19 -6.55 -4.40 -0.43
CA GLN A 19 -7.09 -5.38 -1.37
C GLN A 19 -6.85 -4.93 -2.82
N ALA A 20 -7.18 -3.68 -3.14
CA ALA A 20 -6.96 -3.13 -4.48
C ALA A 20 -5.48 -3.15 -4.89
N ALA A 21 -4.57 -2.82 -3.96
CA ALA A 21 -3.13 -2.89 -4.21
C ALA A 21 -2.66 -4.32 -4.51
N ASN A 22 -3.16 -5.31 -3.76
CA ASN A 22 -2.88 -6.72 -4.02
C ASN A 22 -3.39 -7.18 -5.39
N ASP A 23 -4.61 -6.79 -5.76
CA ASP A 23 -5.20 -7.16 -7.06
C ASP A 23 -4.37 -6.60 -8.24
N VAL A 24 -3.90 -5.35 -8.11
CA VAL A 24 -3.01 -4.72 -9.10
C VAL A 24 -1.69 -5.46 -9.20
N LEU A 25 -1.06 -5.77 -8.06
CA LEU A 25 0.21 -6.50 -8.00
C LEU A 25 0.09 -7.90 -8.61
N LEU A 26 -0.94 -8.66 -8.25
CA LEU A 26 -1.21 -10.00 -8.80
C LEU A 26 -1.40 -9.96 -10.31
N ARG A 27 -2.16 -8.98 -10.81
CA ARG A 27 -2.34 -8.76 -12.25
C ARG A 27 -1.01 -8.42 -12.94
N ALA A 28 -0.22 -7.52 -12.35
CA ALA A 28 1.07 -7.10 -12.89
C ALA A 28 2.06 -8.28 -12.98
N ARG A 29 2.15 -9.09 -11.92
CA ARG A 29 2.93 -10.34 -11.89
C ARG A 29 2.49 -11.32 -12.96
N ARG A 30 1.17 -11.54 -13.12
CA ARG A 30 0.60 -12.47 -14.11
C ARG A 30 0.97 -12.10 -15.55
N HIS A 31 1.03 -10.80 -15.85
CA HIS A 31 1.31 -10.29 -17.19
C HIS A 31 2.74 -9.77 -17.36
N ASN A 32 3.61 -9.98 -16.35
CA ASN A 32 4.98 -9.46 -16.33
C ASN A 32 5.05 -7.97 -16.73
N THR A 33 4.14 -7.16 -16.19
CA THR A 33 3.97 -5.74 -16.55
C THR A 33 4.48 -4.86 -15.43
N PRO A 34 5.32 -3.83 -15.71
CA PRO A 34 5.78 -2.90 -14.69
C PRO A 34 4.63 -2.09 -14.08
N ILE A 35 4.75 -1.77 -12.80
CA ILE A 35 3.81 -0.91 -12.08
C ILE A 35 4.33 0.52 -12.14
N VAL A 36 3.52 1.43 -12.66
CA VAL A 36 3.90 2.84 -12.79
C VAL A 36 3.30 3.65 -11.65
N VAL A 37 4.14 4.33 -10.88
CA VAL A 37 3.72 5.17 -9.74
C VAL A 37 4.26 6.59 -9.87
N TRP A 38 3.56 7.53 -9.25
CA TRP A 38 4.06 8.90 -9.06
C TRP A 38 4.72 9.00 -7.70
N ARG A 39 6.02 9.34 -7.66
CA ARG A 39 6.81 9.51 -6.43
C ARG A 39 7.75 10.70 -6.60
N ASP A 40 7.78 11.59 -5.61
CA ASP A 40 8.68 12.76 -5.58
C ASP A 40 8.67 13.62 -6.86
N GLY A 41 7.48 13.84 -7.42
CA GLY A 41 7.30 14.67 -8.61
C GLY A 41 7.71 14.00 -9.92
N LYS A 42 7.95 12.69 -9.92
CA LYS A 42 8.37 11.91 -11.09
C LYS A 42 7.53 10.65 -11.25
N VAL A 43 7.47 10.17 -12.50
CA VAL A 43 6.93 8.86 -12.85
C VAL A 43 8.04 7.84 -12.67
N VAL A 44 7.78 6.81 -11.88
CA VAL A 44 8.72 5.71 -11.59
C VAL A 44 8.06 4.39 -11.97
N GLU A 45 8.80 3.53 -12.66
CA GLU A 45 8.38 2.17 -12.98
C GLU A 45 8.99 1.21 -11.97
N LEU A 46 8.15 0.35 -11.39
CA LEU A 46 8.52 -0.64 -10.39
C LEU A 46 8.33 -2.04 -10.98
N ASP A 47 9.28 -2.92 -10.69
CA ASP A 47 9.19 -4.32 -11.03
C ASP A 47 8.15 -5.01 -10.13
N PRO A 48 7.16 -5.74 -10.67
CA PRO A 48 6.12 -6.37 -9.84
C PRO A 48 6.64 -7.50 -8.94
N PHE A 49 7.88 -7.94 -9.11
CA PHE A 49 8.59 -8.90 -8.26
C PHE A 49 9.66 -8.22 -7.38
N SER A 50 9.69 -6.88 -7.34
CA SER A 50 10.55 -6.12 -6.44
C SER A 50 10.23 -6.46 -4.98
N PRO A 51 11.24 -6.62 -4.11
CA PRO A 51 11.04 -6.94 -2.69
C PRO A 51 10.27 -5.86 -1.92
N GLU A 52 10.15 -4.64 -2.46
CA GLU A 52 9.34 -3.56 -1.86
C GLU A 52 7.85 -3.91 -1.77
N PHE A 53 7.38 -4.89 -2.55
CA PHE A 53 6.01 -5.38 -2.50
C PHE A 53 5.82 -6.58 -1.57
N ASP A 54 6.91 -7.17 -1.07
CA ASP A 54 6.89 -8.34 -0.19
C ASP A 54 7.05 -7.96 1.30
N GLU A 55 7.42 -6.72 1.60
CA GLU A 55 7.50 -6.24 2.98
C GLU A 55 6.11 -6.14 3.63
N PRO A 56 5.90 -6.71 4.83
CA PRO A 56 4.70 -6.45 5.59
C PRO A 56 4.69 -4.97 5.96
N LYS A 57 3.71 -4.22 5.44
CA LYS A 57 3.52 -2.81 5.76
C LYS A 57 3.55 -2.65 7.28
N GLN A 58 4.60 -2.00 7.79
CA GLN A 58 4.62 -1.57 9.17
C GLN A 58 3.37 -0.73 9.40
N GLN A 59 2.67 -1.03 10.49
CA GLN A 59 1.50 -0.30 10.97
C GLN A 59 1.72 1.21 10.78
N PRO A 60 0.72 1.96 10.26
CA PRO A 60 0.89 3.39 10.05
C PRO A 60 1.35 4.06 11.35
N PRO A 61 2.31 5.02 11.28
CA PRO A 61 2.67 5.79 12.45
C PRO A 61 1.42 6.52 12.93
N THR A 62 1.03 6.28 14.17
CA THR A 62 0.10 7.15 14.89
C THR A 62 0.59 8.58 14.72
N ALA A 63 -0.22 9.42 14.11
CA ALA A 63 0.05 10.83 13.94
C ALA A 63 -0.01 11.52 15.32
N ASP A 64 1.12 11.56 16.02
CA ASP A 64 1.36 12.39 17.20
C ASP A 64 2.84 12.79 17.17
N ASP A 65 3.12 13.86 16.45
CA ASP A 65 4.35 14.66 16.60
C ASP A 65 3.93 16.14 16.45
N GLU A 66 3.28 16.67 17.50
CA GLU A 66 3.56 17.98 18.14
C GLU A 66 2.68 18.21 19.39
#